data_AF-A0A1Z5TFL4-F1
#
_entry.id   AF-A0A1Z5TFL4-F1
#
_cell.length_a   1.000
_cell.length_b   1.000
_cell.length_c   1.000
_cell.angle_alpha   90.00
_cell.angle_beta   90.00
_cell.angle_gamma   90.00
#
_symmetry.space_group_name_H-M   'P 1'
#
loop_
_entity.id
_entity.type
_entity.pdbx_description
1 polymer ?
#
loop_
_entity_poly.entity_id
_entity_poly.type
_entity_poly.pdbx_seq_one_letter_code
_entity_poly.pdbx_strand_id
1 'polypeptide(L)'
;MDYETPDGSQFSLLPIWQSESGDSPRFMYTSVSAFVDDNAYAGKVQTFPDDVDDEELLACLRPVPPECIHPNFPEGFTGAPGYDASKHYLKAPSFTYDLAQPGVTKVAESVLNEAKVMELLRQHPHQNLAQYHGCVVAEGRIKQLCLQRYDCNLMQWMHKHHDKPPQREIEAVLDDIEAGIEHLHSLGFAHNDLNPENICIDQQNRAVLVDFDCCIPFGEVMPKGESVVFDEERDAMISDRGNDFQGMDDIADFLLGASTNGDAATP
;
A
#
# COMPACT_ATOMS: atom_id res chain seq x y z
N MET A 1 -13.21 -2.26 -1.15
CA MET A 1 -14.16 -1.30 -0.55
C MET A 1 -13.78 -1.18 0.91
N ASP A 2 -13.37 0.01 1.32
CA ASP A 2 -12.95 0.26 2.70
C ASP A 2 -13.91 1.28 3.31
N TYR A 3 -14.33 1.03 4.56
CA TYR A 3 -15.19 1.96 5.29
C TYR A 3 -14.97 1.87 6.79
N GLU A 4 -15.30 2.98 7.46
CA GLU A 4 -15.28 3.09 8.91
C GLU A 4 -16.71 3.31 9.42
N THR A 5 -17.07 2.59 10.46
CA THR A 5 -18.38 2.69 11.10
C THR A 5 -18.36 3.77 12.21
N PRO A 6 -19.53 4.25 12.68
CA PRO A 6 -19.57 5.33 13.68
C PRO A 6 -18.90 5.01 15.03
N ASP A 7 -18.70 3.73 15.35
CA ASP A 7 -18.00 3.30 16.55
C ASP A 7 -16.47 3.23 16.37
N GLY A 8 -15.96 3.55 15.18
CA GLY A 8 -14.55 3.53 14.83
C GLY A 8 -14.05 2.20 14.26
N SER A 9 -14.93 1.19 14.13
CA SER A 9 -14.55 -0.08 13.51
C SER A 9 -14.30 0.11 12.02
N GLN A 10 -13.20 -0.45 11.54
CA GLN A 10 -12.76 -0.34 10.14
C GLN A 10 -12.94 -1.69 9.44
N PHE A 11 -13.46 -1.67 8.22
CA PHE A 11 -13.68 -2.84 7.39
C PHE A 11 -13.06 -2.63 6.02
N SER A 12 -12.46 -3.69 5.47
CA SER A 12 -11.99 -3.76 4.09
C SER A 12 -12.51 -5.02 3.43
N LEU A 13 -13.18 -4.84 2.29
CA LEU A 13 -13.73 -5.90 1.45
C LEU A 13 -12.98 -5.89 0.12
N LEU A 14 -12.19 -6.92 -0.11
CA LEU A 14 -11.33 -7.04 -1.29
C LEU A 14 -11.76 -8.24 -2.14
N PRO A 15 -12.23 -8.03 -3.38
CA PRO A 15 -12.58 -9.13 -4.26
C PRO A 15 -11.30 -9.83 -4.73
N ILE A 16 -11.27 -11.14 -4.58
CA ILE A 16 -10.15 -12.00 -4.95
C ILE A 16 -10.47 -12.69 -6.26
N TRP A 17 -9.51 -12.60 -7.19
CA TRP A 17 -9.62 -13.15 -8.53
C TRP A 17 -8.53 -14.18 -8.79
N GLN A 18 -8.85 -15.18 -9.60
CA GLN A 18 -7.88 -16.14 -10.11
C GLN A 18 -7.72 -15.93 -11.61
N SER A 19 -6.48 -15.79 -12.08
CA SER A 19 -6.17 -15.76 -13.50
C SER A 19 -5.75 -17.15 -13.94
N GLU A 20 -6.36 -17.65 -15.02
CA GLU A 20 -5.91 -18.84 -15.74
C GLU A 20 -5.43 -18.40 -17.12
N SER A 21 -4.28 -18.92 -17.57
CA SER A 21 -3.60 -18.49 -18.79
C SER A 21 -4.52 -18.54 -20.01
N GLY A 22 -4.93 -17.36 -20.51
CA GLY A 22 -5.72 -17.19 -21.73
C GLY A 22 -7.23 -16.95 -21.52
N ASP A 23 -7.73 -16.99 -20.28
CA ASP A 23 -9.13 -16.70 -19.95
C ASP A 23 -9.30 -15.40 -19.15
N SER A 24 -10.53 -14.88 -19.12
CA SER A 24 -10.86 -13.74 -18.25
C SER A 24 -10.75 -14.13 -16.78
N PRO A 25 -10.21 -13.26 -15.90
CA PRO A 25 -10.03 -13.57 -14.50
C PRO A 25 -11.36 -13.95 -13.84
N ARG A 26 -11.34 -15.03 -13.07
CA ARG A 26 -12.52 -15.59 -12.40
C ARG A 26 -12.60 -15.07 -10.97
N PHE A 27 -13.76 -14.55 -10.58
CA PHE A 27 -14.04 -14.21 -9.19
C PHE A 27 -14.06 -15.47 -8.32
N MET A 28 -13.33 -15.42 -7.20
CA MET A 28 -13.20 -16.55 -6.27
C MET A 28 -14.01 -16.33 -5.00
N TYR A 29 -13.80 -15.19 -4.35
CA TYR A 29 -14.49 -14.80 -3.11
C TYR A 29 -14.16 -13.33 -2.79
N THR A 30 -14.88 -12.73 -1.84
CA THR A 30 -14.49 -11.45 -1.23
C THR A 30 -13.80 -11.72 0.10
N SER A 31 -12.54 -11.29 0.20
CA SER A 31 -11.80 -11.27 1.47
C SER A 31 -12.34 -10.13 2.32
N VAL A 32 -12.61 -10.41 3.59
CA VAL A 32 -13.04 -9.42 4.58
C VAL A 32 -11.96 -9.32 5.63
N SER A 33 -11.44 -8.11 5.87
CA SER A 33 -10.61 -7.80 7.03
C SER A 33 -11.26 -6.68 7.83
N ALA A 34 -11.09 -6.73 9.16
CA ALA A 34 -11.66 -5.73 10.04
C ALA A 34 -10.78 -5.46 11.26
N PHE A 35 -10.80 -4.23 11.73
CA PHE A 35 -10.29 -3.83 13.05
C PHE A 35 -11.46 -3.34 13.89
N VAL A 36 -11.76 -4.05 14.99
CA VAL A 36 -12.87 -3.77 15.92
C VAL A 36 -12.30 -3.77 17.33
N ASP A 37 -12.45 -2.67 18.06
CA ASP A 37 -11.91 -2.50 19.43
C ASP A 37 -10.43 -2.95 19.56
N ASP A 38 -9.56 -2.47 18.66
CA ASP A 38 -8.12 -2.83 18.56
C ASP A 38 -7.82 -4.31 18.27
N ASN A 39 -8.84 -5.12 17.97
CA ASN A 39 -8.70 -6.52 17.58
C ASN A 39 -8.89 -6.69 16.08
N ALA A 40 -8.03 -7.50 15.47
CA ALA A 40 -8.11 -7.81 14.05
C ALA A 40 -8.96 -9.06 13.80
N TYR A 41 -9.77 -8.99 12.75
CA TYR A 41 -10.61 -10.08 12.29
C TYR A 41 -10.44 -10.29 10.78
N ALA A 42 -10.58 -11.53 10.35
CA ALA A 42 -10.57 -11.89 8.94
C ALA A 42 -11.69 -12.89 8.64
N GLY A 43 -12.27 -12.79 7.45
CA GLY A 43 -13.30 -13.67 6.96
C GLY A 43 -13.30 -13.71 5.43
N LYS A 44 -14.12 -14.59 4.86
CA LYS A 44 -14.37 -14.60 3.43
C LYS A 44 -15.82 -14.92 3.13
N VAL A 45 -16.35 -14.29 2.10
CA VAL A 45 -17.73 -14.45 1.63
C VAL A 45 -17.74 -14.75 0.13
N GLN A 46 -18.78 -15.42 -0.36
CA GLN A 46 -18.90 -15.78 -1.78
C GLN A 46 -19.61 -14.69 -2.60
N THR A 47 -19.97 -13.59 -1.94
CA THR A 47 -20.70 -12.45 -2.48
C THR A 47 -19.71 -11.36 -2.89
N PHE A 48 -20.03 -10.60 -3.96
CA PHE A 48 -19.23 -9.45 -4.37
C PHE A 48 -19.31 -8.33 -3.31
N PRO A 49 -18.27 -7.49 -3.16
CA PRO A 49 -18.20 -6.49 -2.08
C PRO A 49 -19.45 -5.61 -1.95
N ASP A 50 -20.03 -5.18 -3.08
CA ASP A 50 -21.18 -4.27 -3.10
C ASP A 50 -22.51 -4.94 -2.68
N ASP A 51 -22.55 -6.27 -2.70
CA ASP A 51 -23.76 -7.06 -2.43
C ASP A 51 -23.70 -7.77 -1.05
N VAL A 52 -22.61 -7.62 -0.29
CA VAL A 52 -22.47 -8.24 1.03
C VAL A 52 -23.37 -7.54 2.04
N ASP A 53 -24.26 -8.30 2.69
CA ASP A 53 -25.05 -7.77 3.81
C ASP A 53 -24.32 -7.88 5.15
N ASP A 54 -24.76 -7.08 6.13
CA ASP A 54 -24.12 -7.00 7.45
C ASP A 54 -24.17 -8.34 8.21
N GLU A 55 -25.20 -9.17 8.01
CA GLU A 55 -25.33 -10.46 8.69
C GLU A 55 -24.29 -11.46 8.16
N GLU A 56 -24.14 -11.55 6.84
CA GLU A 56 -23.13 -12.36 6.18
C GLU A 56 -21.71 -11.90 6.57
N LEU A 57 -21.49 -10.58 6.54
CA LEU A 57 -20.21 -9.97 6.89
C LEU A 57 -19.78 -10.34 8.31
N LEU A 58 -20.64 -10.09 9.31
CA LEU A 58 -20.31 -10.36 10.71
C LEU A 58 -20.19 -11.86 11.00
N ALA A 59 -21.00 -12.70 10.34
CA ALA A 59 -20.96 -14.15 10.53
C ALA A 59 -19.64 -14.79 10.05
N CYS A 60 -18.99 -14.20 9.04
CA CYS A 60 -17.77 -14.74 8.45
C CYS A 60 -16.49 -14.43 9.28
N LEU A 61 -16.52 -13.37 10.10
CA LEU A 61 -15.33 -12.87 10.80
C LEU A 61 -14.83 -13.83 11.87
N ARG A 62 -13.51 -14.04 11.88
CA ARG A 62 -12.79 -14.81 12.90
C ARG A 62 -11.61 -13.99 13.43
N PRO A 63 -11.29 -14.07 14.73
CA PRO A 63 -10.14 -13.36 15.29
C PRO A 63 -8.84 -13.76 14.59
N VAL A 64 -8.01 -12.77 14.28
CA VAL A 64 -6.67 -12.96 13.72
C VAL A 64 -5.67 -12.95 14.87
N PRO A 65 -4.83 -14.00 15.01
CA PRO A 65 -3.75 -13.99 15.99
C PRO A 65 -2.82 -12.78 15.75
N PRO A 66 -2.49 -11.96 16.77
CA PRO A 66 -1.68 -10.77 16.58
C PRO A 66 -0.34 -11.02 15.90
N GLU A 67 0.30 -12.16 16.15
CA GLU A 67 1.56 -12.55 15.51
C GLU A 67 1.49 -12.72 13.99
N CYS A 68 0.30 -12.90 13.42
CA CYS A 68 0.12 -13.01 11.97
C CYS A 68 0.30 -11.67 11.26
N ILE A 69 -0.08 -10.57 11.92
CA ILE A 69 -0.15 -9.23 11.30
C ILE A 69 0.65 -8.14 12.04
N HIS A 70 0.99 -8.36 13.31
CA HIS A 70 1.72 -7.41 14.17
C HIS A 70 3.05 -8.03 14.60
N PRO A 71 4.19 -7.63 13.99
CA PRO A 71 5.49 -8.15 14.39
C PRO A 71 5.87 -7.65 15.78
N ASN A 72 6.80 -8.36 16.43
CA ASN A 72 7.39 -7.85 17.67
C ASN A 72 8.12 -6.53 17.39
N PHE A 73 8.01 -5.59 18.33
CA PHE A 73 8.74 -4.32 18.25
C PHE A 73 10.24 -4.56 18.50
N PRO A 74 11.10 -4.36 17.49
CA PRO A 74 12.52 -4.65 17.65
C PRO A 74 13.23 -3.64 18.55
N GLU A 75 14.26 -4.09 19.25
CA GLU A 75 15.13 -3.20 20.02
C GLU A 75 15.85 -2.20 19.09
N GLY A 76 15.89 -0.94 19.49
CA GLY A 76 16.53 0.14 18.72
C GLY A 76 15.61 0.83 17.71
N PHE A 77 14.39 0.34 17.50
CA PHE A 77 13.39 1.02 16.66
C PHE A 77 12.80 2.22 17.43
N THR A 78 12.33 3.20 16.67
CA THR A 78 11.77 4.45 17.15
C THR A 78 10.31 4.23 17.52
N GLY A 79 9.95 4.53 18.77
CA GLY A 79 8.54 4.62 19.16
C GLY A 79 7.93 5.94 18.69
N ALA A 80 6.71 5.89 18.17
CA ALA A 80 6.00 7.08 17.70
C ALA A 80 5.74 8.08 18.84
N PRO A 81 5.76 9.39 18.55
CA PRO A 81 5.37 10.43 19.50
C PRO A 81 3.86 10.42 19.75
N GLY A 82 3.37 11.39 20.54
CA GLY A 82 1.94 11.61 20.70
C GLY A 82 1.25 11.88 19.36
N TYR A 83 0.12 11.21 19.12
CA TYR A 83 -0.62 11.29 17.87
C TYR A 83 -1.36 12.63 17.71
N ASP A 84 -1.37 13.15 16.49
CA ASP A 84 -2.06 14.38 16.07
C ASP A 84 -2.65 14.11 14.69
N ALA A 85 -3.97 13.86 14.62
CA ALA A 85 -4.66 13.48 13.39
C ALA A 85 -4.59 14.54 12.28
N SER A 86 -4.24 15.78 12.60
CA SER A 86 -4.05 16.84 11.60
C SER A 86 -2.70 16.75 10.90
N LYS A 87 -1.72 16.06 11.49
CA LYS A 87 -0.34 15.98 11.00
C LYS A 87 0.13 14.56 10.71
N HIS A 88 -0.46 13.57 11.37
CA HIS A 88 -0.01 12.20 11.31
C HIS A 88 -1.05 11.31 10.63
N TYR A 89 -0.56 10.41 9.80
CA TYR A 89 -1.28 9.29 9.23
C TYR A 89 -0.80 8.01 9.91
N LEU A 90 -1.72 7.21 10.45
CA LEU A 90 -1.40 5.92 11.05
C LEU A 90 -1.67 4.83 10.03
N LYS A 91 -0.61 4.24 9.50
CA LYS A 91 -0.72 3.09 8.58
C LYS A 91 -0.90 1.82 9.40
N ALA A 92 -2.08 1.20 9.29
CA ALA A 92 -2.34 -0.12 9.85
C ALA A 92 -1.93 -1.22 8.86
N PRO A 93 -1.60 -2.43 9.34
CA PRO A 93 -1.36 -3.57 8.45
C PRO A 93 -2.59 -3.85 7.57
N SER A 94 -2.37 -3.91 6.26
CA SER A 94 -3.35 -4.42 5.32
C SER A 94 -3.19 -5.93 5.17
N PHE A 95 -4.28 -6.68 5.11
CA PHE A 95 -4.24 -8.13 4.98
C PHE A 95 -5.50 -8.71 4.36
N THR A 96 -5.32 -9.86 3.71
CA THR A 96 -6.40 -10.69 3.20
C THR A 96 -6.65 -11.90 4.11
N TYR A 97 -7.79 -12.56 3.90
CA TYR A 97 -8.17 -13.76 4.64
C TYR A 97 -7.06 -14.82 4.63
N ASP A 98 -6.48 -15.12 3.47
CA ASP A 98 -5.46 -16.18 3.33
C ASP A 98 -4.14 -15.81 4.02
N LEU A 99 -3.80 -14.52 4.07
CA LEU A 99 -2.58 -14.02 4.71
C LEU A 99 -2.71 -13.86 6.23
N ALA A 100 -3.94 -13.83 6.75
CA ALA A 100 -4.25 -13.69 8.17
C ALA A 100 -4.59 -15.02 8.86
N GLN A 101 -4.34 -16.16 8.21
CA GLN A 101 -4.60 -17.47 8.80
C GLN A 101 -3.60 -17.79 9.93
N PRO A 102 -4.02 -18.51 10.99
CA PRO A 102 -3.12 -18.91 12.07
C PRO A 102 -1.87 -19.64 11.55
N GLY A 103 -0.69 -19.16 11.96
CA GLY A 103 0.60 -19.70 11.53
C GLY A 103 1.17 -19.09 10.24
N VAL A 104 0.42 -18.23 9.56
CA VAL A 104 0.91 -17.41 8.44
C VAL A 104 1.38 -16.06 8.99
N THR A 105 2.64 -15.70 8.75
CA THR A 105 3.29 -14.49 9.30
C THR A 105 3.69 -13.46 8.24
N LYS A 106 3.31 -13.69 6.98
CA LYS A 106 3.71 -12.84 5.84
C LYS A 106 3.37 -11.36 6.03
N VAL A 107 2.20 -11.05 6.61
CA VAL A 107 1.78 -9.67 6.87
C VAL A 107 2.69 -9.05 7.94
N ALA A 108 2.89 -9.74 9.07
CA ALA A 108 3.81 -9.27 10.10
C ALA A 108 5.24 -9.10 9.59
N GLU A 109 5.70 -9.96 8.69
CA GLU A 109 7.00 -9.86 8.02
C GLU A 109 7.07 -8.63 7.11
N SER A 110 6.01 -8.35 6.34
CA SER A 110 5.89 -7.16 5.48
C SER A 110 5.92 -5.87 6.31
N VAL A 111 5.11 -5.79 7.38
CA VAL A 111 5.11 -4.65 8.32
C VAL A 111 6.48 -4.44 8.96
N LEU A 112 7.19 -5.53 9.31
CA LEU A 112 8.54 -5.44 9.86
C LEU A 112 9.54 -4.97 8.81
N ASN A 113 9.40 -5.40 7.55
CA ASN A 113 10.22 -4.93 6.44
C ASN A 113 10.02 -3.43 6.22
N GLU A 114 8.77 -2.97 6.10
CA GLU A 114 8.45 -1.56 5.93
C GLU A 114 9.02 -0.73 7.09
N ALA A 115 8.85 -1.19 8.35
CA ALA A 115 9.41 -0.51 9.51
C ALA A 115 10.96 -0.39 9.45
N LYS A 116 11.67 -1.39 8.94
CA LYS A 116 13.13 -1.32 8.73
C LYS A 116 13.51 -0.27 7.69
N VAL A 117 12.78 -0.24 6.57
CA VAL A 117 12.99 0.76 5.51
C VAL A 117 12.72 2.16 6.07
N MET A 118 11.64 2.33 6.82
CA MET A 118 11.30 3.60 7.46
C MET A 118 12.37 4.09 8.45
N GLU A 119 12.96 3.19 9.24
CA GLU A 119 14.11 3.53 10.11
C GLU A 119 15.36 3.95 9.33
N LEU A 120 15.62 3.32 8.18
CA LEU A 120 16.70 3.71 7.29
C LEU A 120 16.45 5.10 6.68
N LEU A 121 15.26 5.34 6.14
CA LEU A 121 14.90 6.62 5.53
C LEU A 121 14.88 7.76 6.55
N ARG A 122 14.52 7.48 7.80
CA ARG A 122 14.63 8.45 8.90
C ARG A 122 16.07 8.89 9.17
N GLN A 123 17.05 8.01 8.95
CA GLN A 123 18.48 8.34 9.08
C GLN A 123 19.02 9.08 7.84
N HIS A 124 18.36 8.90 6.69
CA HIS A 124 18.72 9.50 5.41
C HIS A 124 17.51 10.25 4.82
N PRO A 125 17.05 11.34 5.45
CA PRO A 125 15.82 12.01 5.05
C PRO A 125 15.95 12.67 3.68
N HIS A 126 14.87 12.66 2.91
CA HIS A 126 14.74 13.34 1.63
C HIS A 126 13.34 13.96 1.51
N GLN A 127 13.22 15.13 0.89
CA GLN A 127 11.94 15.86 0.81
C GLN A 127 10.86 15.12 0.00
N ASN A 128 11.29 14.28 -0.95
CA ASN A 128 10.40 13.52 -1.84
C ASN A 128 10.17 12.07 -1.36
N LEU A 129 10.51 11.74 -0.11
CA LEU A 129 10.20 10.46 0.53
C LEU A 129 9.36 10.69 1.79
N ALA A 130 8.47 9.75 2.10
CA ALA A 130 7.58 9.83 3.26
C ALA A 130 8.36 10.09 4.57
N GLN A 131 7.86 11.03 5.37
CA GLN A 131 8.43 11.28 6.69
C GLN A 131 7.86 10.29 7.72
N TYR A 132 8.77 9.55 8.36
CA TYR A 132 8.47 8.58 9.41
C TYR A 132 8.69 9.14 10.81
N HIS A 133 7.71 8.96 11.69
CA HIS A 133 7.75 9.42 13.08
C HIS A 133 7.96 8.30 14.11
N GLY A 134 7.85 7.03 13.71
CA GLY A 134 8.04 5.89 14.60
C GLY A 134 6.93 4.84 14.52
N CYS A 135 7.12 3.73 15.22
CA CYS A 135 6.13 2.66 15.39
C CYS A 135 5.16 3.02 16.52
N VAL A 136 3.86 2.85 16.28
CA VAL A 136 2.87 2.78 17.35
C VAL A 136 2.93 1.37 17.94
N VAL A 137 3.25 1.25 19.22
CA VAL A 137 3.52 -0.02 19.89
C VAL A 137 2.51 -0.27 20.99
N ALA A 138 1.91 -1.46 20.99
CA ALA A 138 1.11 -1.97 22.09
C ALA A 138 1.46 -3.45 22.32
N GLU A 139 1.51 -3.86 23.57
CA GLU A 139 1.79 -5.26 23.96
C GLU A 139 3.12 -5.79 23.38
N GLY A 140 4.11 -4.92 23.21
CA GLY A 140 5.42 -5.28 22.64
C GLY A 140 5.42 -5.56 21.13
N ARG A 141 4.33 -5.23 20.41
CA ARG A 141 4.20 -5.41 18.96
C ARG A 141 3.96 -4.09 18.24
N ILE A 142 4.41 -4.01 16.99
CA ILE A 142 4.12 -2.89 16.09
C ILE A 142 2.67 -3.03 15.66
N LYS A 143 1.83 -2.08 16.08
CA LYS A 143 0.42 -2.02 15.70
C LYS A 143 0.24 -1.23 14.41
N GLN A 144 0.93 -0.10 14.29
CA GLN A 144 0.84 0.82 13.15
C GLN A 144 2.16 1.54 12.94
N LEU A 145 2.38 2.09 11.75
CA LEU A 145 3.45 3.05 11.48
C LEU A 145 2.89 4.47 11.51
N CYS A 146 3.56 5.37 12.22
CA CYS A 146 3.19 6.78 12.28
C CYS A 146 3.96 7.55 11.19
N LEU A 147 3.25 7.97 10.15
CA LEU A 147 3.77 8.70 9.00
C LEU A 147 3.24 10.14 8.99
N GLN A 148 3.92 11.01 8.26
CA GLN A 148 3.40 12.34 7.96
C GLN A 148 2.13 12.22 7.12
N ARG A 149 1.12 13.05 7.44
CA ARG A 149 -0.10 13.18 6.65
C ARG A 149 0.12 14.14 5.50
N TYR A 150 -0.29 13.73 4.30
CA TYR A 150 -0.25 14.51 3.07
C TYR A 150 -1.66 14.88 2.59
N ASP A 151 -1.77 15.79 1.62
CA ASP A 151 -3.05 16.40 1.22
C ASP A 151 -3.90 15.47 0.35
N CYS A 152 -3.28 14.74 -0.57
CA CYS A 152 -3.90 13.72 -1.41
C CYS A 152 -2.85 12.88 -2.16
N ASN A 153 -3.26 11.74 -2.71
CA ASN A 153 -2.43 10.98 -3.66
C ASN A 153 -2.51 11.56 -5.08
N LEU A 154 -1.65 11.09 -5.99
CA LEU A 154 -1.53 11.60 -7.35
C LEU A 154 -2.80 11.36 -8.19
N MET A 155 -3.49 10.23 -7.98
CA MET A 155 -4.82 9.98 -8.58
C MET A 155 -5.82 11.07 -8.20
N GLN A 156 -5.95 11.36 -6.91
CA GLN A 156 -6.85 12.38 -6.40
C GLN A 156 -6.43 13.78 -6.83
N TRP A 157 -5.12 14.06 -6.88
CA TRP A 157 -4.58 15.31 -7.38
C TRP A 157 -5.00 15.54 -8.83
N MET A 158 -4.83 14.55 -9.71
CA MET A 158 -5.30 14.61 -11.10
C MET A 158 -6.81 14.86 -11.19
N HIS A 159 -7.63 14.20 -10.38
CA HIS A 159 -9.09 14.41 -10.36
C HIS A 159 -9.51 15.79 -9.84
N LYS A 160 -8.72 16.43 -8.97
CA LYS A 160 -8.99 17.81 -8.50
C LYS A 160 -8.80 18.83 -9.63
N HIS A 161 -7.99 18.51 -10.63
CA HIS A 161 -7.87 19.34 -11.82
C HIS A 161 -9.04 19.08 -12.77
N HIS A 162 -9.90 20.09 -12.96
CA HIS A 162 -11.04 20.01 -13.89
C HIS A 162 -10.60 19.83 -15.35
N ASP A 163 -9.43 20.38 -15.70
CA ASP A 163 -8.73 20.23 -16.98
C ASP A 163 -7.36 19.60 -16.73
N LYS A 164 -6.63 19.15 -17.77
CA LYS A 164 -5.26 18.64 -17.59
C LYS A 164 -4.38 19.66 -16.84
N PRO A 165 -3.61 19.25 -15.80
CA PRO A 165 -2.70 20.16 -15.10
C PRO A 165 -1.71 20.82 -16.08
N PRO A 166 -1.26 22.06 -15.80
CA PRO A 166 -0.25 22.70 -16.62
C PRO A 166 0.99 21.81 -16.77
N GLN A 167 1.55 21.76 -17.98
CA GLN A 167 2.73 20.93 -18.30
C GLN A 167 3.88 21.13 -17.30
N ARG A 168 4.10 22.37 -16.86
CA ARG A 168 5.13 22.70 -15.87
C ARG A 168 4.89 22.07 -14.49
N GLU A 169 3.63 21.91 -14.09
CA GLU A 169 3.29 21.24 -12.82
C GLU A 169 3.53 19.73 -12.93
N ILE A 170 3.17 19.14 -14.07
CA ILE A 170 3.46 17.72 -14.37
C ILE A 170 4.98 17.48 -14.36
N GLU A 171 5.75 18.33 -15.04
CA GLU A 171 7.22 18.25 -15.05
C GLU A 171 7.79 18.35 -13.64
N ALA A 172 7.31 19.29 -12.81
CA ALA A 172 7.77 19.42 -11.43
C ALA A 172 7.44 18.19 -10.56
N VAL A 173 6.28 17.56 -10.78
CA VAL A 173 5.90 16.30 -10.12
C VAL A 173 6.82 15.16 -10.55
N LEU A 174 7.13 15.05 -11.85
CA LEU A 174 8.03 14.02 -12.36
C LEU A 174 9.46 14.21 -11.84
N ASP A 175 9.98 15.44 -11.83
CA ASP A 175 11.29 15.78 -11.27
C ASP A 175 11.36 15.39 -9.77
N ASP A 176 10.27 15.59 -9.02
CA ASP A 176 10.17 15.21 -7.61
C ASP A 176 10.19 13.70 -7.39
N ILE A 177 9.44 12.96 -8.21
CA ILE A 177 9.41 11.49 -8.16
C ILE A 177 10.80 10.95 -8.48
N GLU A 178 11.44 11.44 -9.55
CA GLU A 178 12.80 11.05 -9.94
C GLU A 178 13.80 11.30 -8.81
N ALA A 179 13.78 12.48 -8.18
CA ALA A 179 14.66 12.79 -7.06
C ALA A 179 14.44 11.85 -5.84
N GLY A 180 13.20 11.45 -5.56
CA GLY A 180 12.88 10.46 -4.54
C GLY A 180 13.45 9.07 -4.86
N ILE A 181 13.25 8.62 -6.09
CA ILE A 181 13.78 7.33 -6.59
C ILE A 181 15.30 7.32 -6.54
N GLU A 182 15.97 8.35 -7.08
CA GLU A 182 17.43 8.45 -7.08
C GLU A 182 18.00 8.37 -5.66
N HIS A 183 17.38 9.06 -4.70
CA HIS A 183 17.79 9.01 -3.31
C HIS A 183 17.62 7.60 -2.72
N LEU A 184 16.46 6.97 -2.90
CA LEU A 184 16.21 5.60 -2.43
C LEU A 184 17.21 4.61 -3.05
N HIS A 185 17.45 4.72 -4.35
CA HIS A 185 18.40 3.90 -5.08
C HIS A 185 19.85 4.12 -4.65
N SER A 186 20.20 5.32 -4.20
CA SER A 186 21.53 5.61 -3.64
C SER A 186 21.79 4.85 -2.33
N LEU A 187 20.73 4.48 -1.62
CA LEU A 187 20.77 3.66 -0.41
C LEU A 187 20.78 2.15 -0.70
N GLY A 188 20.65 1.74 -1.97
CA GLY A 188 20.69 0.34 -2.39
C GLY A 188 19.34 -0.38 -2.40
N PHE A 189 18.22 0.36 -2.37
CA PHE A 189 16.86 -0.16 -2.35
C PHE A 189 16.11 0.25 -3.62
N ALA A 190 15.14 -0.57 -4.03
CA ALA A 190 14.11 -0.19 -5.00
C ALA A 190 12.75 -0.15 -4.28
N HIS A 191 11.83 0.68 -4.78
CA HIS A 191 10.47 0.77 -4.26
C HIS A 191 9.62 -0.44 -4.68
N ASN A 192 9.78 -0.87 -5.93
CA ASN A 192 9.12 -2.01 -6.60
C ASN A 192 7.58 -1.91 -6.76
N ASP A 193 6.97 -0.81 -6.35
CA ASP A 193 5.51 -0.59 -6.45
C ASP A 193 5.19 0.89 -6.69
N LEU A 194 5.85 1.49 -7.68
CA LEU A 194 5.55 2.87 -8.07
C LEU A 194 4.29 2.90 -8.92
N ASN A 195 3.28 3.57 -8.38
CA ASN A 195 2.02 3.83 -9.05
C ASN A 195 1.43 5.16 -8.53
N PRO A 196 0.41 5.73 -9.19
CA PRO A 196 -0.19 7.00 -8.75
C PRO A 196 -0.85 7.00 -7.36
N GLU A 197 -1.14 5.84 -6.76
CA GLU A 197 -1.68 5.76 -5.39
C GLU A 197 -0.56 5.86 -4.34
N ASN A 198 0.64 5.38 -4.66
CA ASN A 198 1.84 5.41 -3.82
C ASN A 198 2.66 6.70 -3.97
N ILE A 199 2.06 7.74 -4.56
CA ILE A 199 2.64 9.09 -4.63
C ILE A 199 1.66 10.07 -4.02
N CYS A 200 2.11 10.76 -2.98
CA CYS A 200 1.36 11.81 -2.31
C CYS A 200 1.85 13.20 -2.70
N ILE A 201 0.96 14.18 -2.58
CA ILE A 201 1.25 15.60 -2.77
C ILE A 201 1.22 16.28 -1.41
N ASP A 202 2.29 16.99 -1.07
CA ASP A 202 2.39 17.77 0.14
C ASP A 202 1.74 19.16 0.02
N GLN A 203 1.72 19.91 1.12
CA GLN A 203 1.16 21.26 1.18
C GLN A 203 1.94 22.30 0.36
N GLN A 204 3.12 21.95 -0.15
CA GLN A 204 3.95 22.76 -1.04
C GLN A 204 3.81 22.31 -2.51
N ASN A 205 2.86 21.41 -2.80
CA ASN A 205 2.62 20.82 -4.11
C ASN A 205 3.83 20.04 -4.66
N ARG A 206 4.57 19.38 -3.77
CA ARG A 206 5.68 18.49 -4.10
C ARG A 206 5.24 17.04 -4.05
N ALA A 207 5.76 16.23 -4.96
CA ALA A 207 5.50 14.79 -4.96
C ALA A 207 6.38 14.07 -3.93
N VAL A 208 5.77 13.13 -3.22
CA VAL A 208 6.39 12.35 -2.14
C VAL A 208 6.05 10.89 -2.34
N LEU A 209 7.07 10.04 -2.46
CA LEU A 209 6.89 8.59 -2.49
C LEU A 209 6.46 8.10 -1.11
N VAL A 210 5.38 7.33 -1.08
CA VAL A 210 4.80 6.71 0.13
C VAL A 210 4.61 5.22 -0.11
N ASP A 211 4.29 4.49 0.96
CA ASP A 211 4.04 3.04 0.93
C ASP A 211 5.25 2.19 0.51
N PHE A 212 6.02 1.72 1.50
CA PHE A 212 7.27 1.00 1.27
C PHE A 212 7.15 -0.50 1.57
N ASP A 213 5.96 -1.07 1.49
CA ASP A 213 5.71 -2.49 1.77
C ASP A 213 6.53 -3.41 0.84
N CYS A 214 6.59 -3.05 -0.45
CA CYS A 214 7.38 -3.75 -1.46
C CYS A 214 8.85 -3.32 -1.54
N CYS A 215 9.28 -2.37 -0.71
CA CYS A 215 10.63 -1.82 -0.77
C CYS A 215 11.64 -2.78 -0.16
N ILE A 216 12.59 -3.26 -0.97
CA ILE A 216 13.64 -4.21 -0.55
C ILE A 216 14.98 -3.87 -1.21
N PRO A 217 16.11 -4.39 -0.70
CA PRO A 217 17.42 -4.20 -1.30
C PRO A 217 17.52 -4.77 -2.73
N PHE A 218 18.35 -4.14 -3.56
CA PHE A 218 18.62 -4.64 -4.90
C PHE A 218 19.15 -6.08 -4.90
N GLY A 219 18.64 -6.89 -5.83
CA GLY A 219 19.01 -8.29 -6.00
C GLY A 219 18.25 -9.26 -5.07
N GLU A 220 17.43 -8.76 -4.14
CA GLU A 220 16.54 -9.60 -3.35
C GLU A 220 15.29 -10.00 -4.14
N VAL A 221 14.74 -11.16 -3.78
CA VAL A 221 13.53 -11.69 -4.42
C VAL A 221 12.32 -11.05 -3.76
N MET A 222 11.48 -10.40 -4.56
CA MET A 222 10.22 -9.84 -4.10
C MET A 222 9.32 -10.96 -3.56
N PRO A 223 8.68 -10.76 -2.39
CA PRO A 223 7.70 -11.72 -1.87
C PRO A 223 6.61 -11.98 -2.92
N LYS A 224 6.35 -13.26 -3.23
CA LYS A 224 5.25 -13.64 -4.13
C LYS A 224 3.91 -13.26 -3.48
N GLY A 225 3.23 -12.29 -4.07
CA GLY A 225 1.79 -12.05 -3.95
C GLY A 225 1.34 -11.11 -2.84
N GLU A 226 1.22 -9.83 -3.18
CA GLU A 226 0.18 -8.93 -2.64
C GLU A 226 -0.87 -8.58 -3.72
N SER A 227 -0.74 -9.17 -4.92
CA SER A 227 -1.70 -8.95 -6.00
C SER A 227 -3.00 -9.70 -5.72
N VAL A 228 -4.13 -9.00 -5.89
CA VAL A 228 -5.50 -9.54 -5.87
C VAL A 228 -5.75 -10.67 -6.89
N VAL A 229 -4.77 -10.89 -7.79
CA VAL A 229 -4.72 -11.97 -8.75
C VAL A 229 -3.71 -13.02 -8.30
N PHE A 230 -4.20 -14.19 -7.92
CA PHE A 230 -3.35 -15.36 -7.72
C PHE A 230 -2.85 -15.85 -9.08
N ASP A 231 -1.57 -15.60 -9.37
CA ASP A 231 -0.85 -16.14 -10.52
C ASP A 231 0.20 -17.14 -10.02
N GLU A 232 -0.09 -18.44 -10.17
CA GLU A 232 0.82 -19.52 -9.77
C GLU A 232 2.07 -19.61 -10.67
N GLU A 233 2.01 -19.04 -11.88
CA GLU A 233 3.06 -19.13 -12.92
C GLU A 233 4.01 -17.93 -12.94
N ARG A 234 3.72 -16.84 -12.20
CA ARG A 234 4.60 -15.66 -12.21
C ARG A 234 5.99 -16.00 -11.68
N ASP A 235 7.00 -15.77 -12.51
CA ASP A 235 8.40 -15.91 -12.13
C ASP A 235 8.71 -15.02 -10.91
N ALA A 236 9.67 -15.48 -10.10
CA ALA A 236 10.14 -14.70 -8.96
C ALA A 236 10.74 -13.38 -9.47
N MET A 237 10.12 -12.25 -9.13
CA MET A 237 10.61 -10.93 -9.53
C MET A 237 11.74 -10.51 -8.60
N ILE A 238 12.82 -10.01 -9.18
CA ILE A 238 13.98 -9.52 -8.43
C ILE A 238 13.84 -8.01 -8.31
N SER A 239 14.15 -7.47 -7.13
CA SER A 239 14.20 -6.03 -6.95
C SER A 239 15.38 -5.43 -7.69
N ASP A 240 15.09 -4.51 -8.60
CA ASP A 240 16.06 -3.80 -9.41
C ASP A 240 15.54 -2.40 -9.74
N ARG A 241 16.46 -1.51 -10.11
CA ARG A 241 16.17 -0.14 -10.56
C ARG A 241 15.18 -0.10 -11.72
N GLY A 242 15.25 -1.09 -12.62
CA GLY A 242 14.36 -1.21 -13.78
C GLY A 242 12.88 -1.29 -13.40
N ASN A 243 12.53 -1.86 -12.24
CA ASN A 243 11.15 -1.92 -11.78
C ASN A 243 10.61 -0.51 -11.51
N ASP A 244 11.40 0.33 -10.85
CA ASP A 244 11.02 1.70 -10.53
C ASP A 244 11.02 2.60 -11.77
N PHE A 245 11.95 2.38 -12.71
CA PHE A 245 11.94 3.12 -13.98
C PHE A 245 10.70 2.79 -14.82
N GLN A 246 10.25 1.52 -14.85
CA GLN A 246 9.00 1.17 -15.51
C GLN A 246 7.80 1.85 -14.84
N GLY A 247 7.73 1.82 -13.51
CA GLY A 247 6.65 2.53 -12.79
C GLY A 247 6.67 4.04 -13.05
N MET A 248 7.86 4.65 -13.15
CA MET A 248 8.02 6.06 -13.52
C MET A 248 7.50 6.35 -14.93
N ASP A 249 7.79 5.48 -15.92
CA ASP A 249 7.26 5.60 -17.28
C ASP A 249 5.72 5.50 -17.29
N ASP A 250 5.15 4.54 -16.55
CA ASP A 250 3.70 4.36 -16.44
C ASP A 250 3.01 5.60 -15.80
N ILE A 251 3.65 6.20 -14.78
CA ILE A 251 3.18 7.44 -14.14
C ILE A 251 3.29 8.62 -15.11
N ALA A 252 4.37 8.73 -15.88
CA ALA A 252 4.53 9.78 -16.88
C ALA A 252 3.44 9.69 -17.96
N ASP A 253 3.15 8.48 -18.46
CA ASP A 253 2.07 8.23 -19.41
C ASP A 253 0.69 8.60 -18.83
N PHE A 254 0.44 8.23 -17.58
CA PHE A 254 -0.77 8.60 -16.83
C PHE A 254 -0.94 10.13 -16.73
N LEU A 255 0.10 10.87 -16.34
CA LEU A 255 0.05 12.33 -16.19
C LEU A 255 -0.04 13.06 -17.54
N LEU A 256 0.64 12.56 -18.56
CA LEU A 256 0.67 13.18 -19.88
C LEU A 256 -0.57 12.83 -20.72
N GLY A 257 -1.40 11.88 -20.28
CA GLY A 257 -2.61 11.48 -20.97
C GLY A 257 -2.31 10.72 -22.26
N ALA A 258 -1.22 9.94 -22.29
CA ALA A 258 -0.97 9.02 -23.38
C ALA A 258 -2.08 7.96 -23.35
N SER A 259 -3.05 8.11 -24.24
CA SER A 259 -4.17 7.19 -24.39
C SER A 259 -3.66 5.78 -24.68
N THR A 260 -3.87 4.84 -23.75
CA THR A 260 -4.18 3.47 -24.17
C THR A 260 -5.56 3.50 -24.83
N ASN A 261 -5.61 3.93 -26.09
CA ASN A 261 -6.73 3.60 -26.97
C ASN A 261 -6.68 2.10 -27.22
N GLY A 262 -7.42 1.33 -26.42
CA GLY A 262 -7.86 -0.01 -26.75
C GLY A 262 -9.36 0.04 -27.08
N ASP A 263 -9.67 0.01 -28.37
CA ASP A 263 -11.01 -0.05 -28.93
C ASP A 263 -11.90 -1.12 -28.27
N ALA A 264 -13.04 -0.70 -27.73
CA ALA A 264 -14.28 -1.48 -27.77
C ALA A 264 -15.51 -0.56 -27.68
N ALA A 265 -15.56 0.43 -28.57
CA ALA A 265 -16.82 1.00 -28.99
C ALA A 265 -17.32 0.22 -30.20
N THR A 266 -18.31 -0.64 -30.01
CA THR A 266 -19.32 -0.95 -31.03
C THR A 266 -20.60 -1.40 -30.31
N PRO A 267 -21.79 -1.05 -30.84
CA PRO A 267 -23.02 -0.86 -30.08
C PRO A 267 -23.71 -2.14 -29.64
#